data_AF-A0A4Y9Y3E5-F1
#
_entry.id   AF-A0A4Y9Y3E5-F1
#
_cell.length_a   1.000
_cell.length_b   1.000
_cell.length_c   1.000
_cell.angle_alpha   90.00
_cell.angle_beta   90.00
_cell.angle_gamma   90.00
#
_symmetry.space_group_name_H-M   'P 1'
#
loop_
_entity.id
_entity.type
_entity.pdbx_description
1 polymer ?
#
loop_
_entity_poly.entity_id
_entity_poly.type
_entity_poly.pdbx_seq_one_letter_code
_entity_poly.pdbx_strand_id
1 'polypeptide(L)'
;MALHCTLLVASLEGHSTHGLLELGTGNARVVSSHLSHITELSYIIPSPCRRVLTDDGTRSSPFAFLTEPAPNLRKLVLLEAWDGSWPGVAEQFDLLAGKAPRLREVELGICPIPWSSQIFQNLMSLEITLPDCLSRKLFVFTRPQPNQWSTLAPSLEQVMTILDNCSPTLETCRLDFGTLPLLGSAEGYSQTPVCLARLTSFSVRAMVTEFVAFFRCIEVPPRVQLSARLWSPYNDDGRNAPYFELIEIMQQHAARRLTSTAPFTYMSIDNVSYVNVTLSSPDVANALIVSI
;
A
#
# COMPACT_ATOMS: atom_id res chain seq x y z
N MET A 1 6.01 -21.48 -23.56
CA MET A 1 6.69 -20.82 -22.43
C MET A 1 5.72 -20.89 -21.25
N ALA A 2 5.95 -21.82 -20.33
CA ALA A 2 5.05 -22.06 -19.20
C ALA A 2 5.22 -20.93 -18.17
N LEU A 3 4.12 -20.30 -17.78
CA LEU A 3 4.10 -19.27 -16.74
C LEU A 3 4.19 -19.96 -15.37
N HIS A 4 5.13 -19.51 -14.55
CA HIS A 4 5.42 -20.03 -13.23
C HIS A 4 4.67 -19.17 -12.19
N CYS A 5 3.54 -19.66 -11.66
CA CYS A 5 2.81 -19.01 -10.57
C CYS A 5 3.18 -19.69 -9.26
N THR A 6 3.67 -18.96 -8.27
CA THR A 6 3.92 -19.53 -6.94
C THR A 6 2.76 -19.19 -6.01
N LEU A 7 2.04 -20.21 -5.55
CA LEU A 7 1.10 -20.11 -4.43
C LEU A 7 1.73 -20.80 -3.22
N LEU A 8 1.90 -20.07 -2.13
CA LEU A 8 2.25 -20.65 -0.84
C LEU A 8 0.94 -20.82 -0.07
N VAL A 9 0.45 -22.05 0.03
CA VAL A 9 -0.68 -22.40 0.91
C VAL A 9 -0.09 -23.10 2.11
N ALA A 10 -0.05 -22.41 3.25
CA ALA A 10 0.19 -23.08 4.51
C ALA A 10 -1.09 -23.84 4.90
N SER A 11 -0.99 -25.18 4.96
CA SER A 11 -2.12 -26.09 5.21
C SER A 11 -2.66 -25.99 6.63
N LEU A 12 -3.94 -26.35 6.75
CA LEU A 12 -4.59 -26.75 7.98
C LEU A 12 -3.94 -28.00 8.58
N GLU A 13 -4.03 -28.09 9.91
CA GLU A 13 -3.57 -29.21 10.76
C GLU A 13 -2.08 -29.22 11.11
N GLY A 14 -1.62 -28.23 11.90
CA GLY A 14 -0.54 -28.41 12.89
C GLY A 14 0.84 -28.86 12.40
N HIS A 15 1.03 -29.03 11.10
CA HIS A 15 2.27 -29.38 10.44
C HIS A 15 2.53 -28.25 9.45
N SER A 16 3.43 -27.34 9.83
CA SER A 16 3.89 -26.26 8.96
C SER A 16 4.75 -26.86 7.85
N THR A 17 4.11 -27.46 6.86
CA THR A 17 4.74 -27.74 5.57
C THR A 17 4.49 -26.52 4.69
N HIS A 18 5.51 -25.69 4.53
CA HIS A 18 5.57 -24.67 3.48
C HIS A 18 5.62 -25.39 2.11
N GLY A 19 4.45 -25.79 1.61
CA GLY A 19 4.30 -26.33 0.27
C GLY A 19 4.19 -25.21 -0.74
N LEU A 20 5.17 -25.09 -1.64
CA LEU A 20 5.01 -24.34 -2.88
C LEU A 20 4.05 -25.14 -3.78
N LEU A 21 2.88 -24.59 -4.07
CA LEU A 21 1.96 -25.12 -5.08
C LEU A 21 1.98 -24.18 -6.28
N GLU A 22 2.32 -24.72 -7.45
CA GLU A 22 2.30 -23.93 -8.69
C GLU A 22 0.88 -23.84 -9.25
N LEU A 23 0.31 -22.64 -9.38
CA LEU A 23 -1.06 -22.48 -9.89
C LEU A 23 -1.09 -22.28 -11.42
N GLY A 24 -1.49 -23.33 -12.16
CA GLY A 24 -2.13 -23.15 -13.47
C GLY A 24 -3.58 -22.64 -13.33
N THR A 25 -4.24 -22.29 -14.43
CA THR A 25 -5.64 -21.80 -14.43
C THR A 25 -6.65 -22.77 -13.80
N GLY A 26 -6.41 -24.09 -13.86
CA GLY A 26 -7.26 -25.10 -13.21
C GLY A 26 -7.26 -25.03 -11.68
N ASN A 27 -6.32 -24.28 -11.12
CA ASN A 27 -5.89 -24.38 -9.75
C ASN A 27 -6.56 -23.26 -8.89
N ALA A 28 -7.07 -22.19 -9.53
CA ALA A 28 -7.93 -21.17 -8.91
C ALA A 28 -9.25 -21.74 -8.35
N ARG A 29 -9.84 -22.74 -9.03
CA ARG A 29 -11.06 -23.42 -8.54
C ARG A 29 -10.82 -24.18 -7.24
N VAL A 30 -9.64 -24.80 -7.12
CA VAL A 30 -9.23 -25.53 -5.91
C VAL A 30 -9.06 -24.55 -4.75
N VAL A 31 -8.41 -23.40 -4.98
CA VAL A 31 -8.28 -22.36 -3.95
C VAL A 31 -9.65 -21.86 -3.49
N SER A 32 -10.57 -21.59 -4.43
CA SER A 32 -11.93 -21.16 -4.12
C SER A 32 -12.66 -22.15 -3.21
N SER A 33 -12.61 -23.46 -3.51
CA SER A 33 -13.29 -24.49 -2.71
C SER A 33 -12.68 -24.69 -1.31
N HIS A 34 -11.45 -24.22 -1.07
CA HIS A 34 -10.75 -24.38 0.21
C HIS A 34 -10.58 -23.06 0.97
N LEU A 35 -11.04 -21.93 0.43
CA LEU A 35 -10.80 -20.59 0.98
C LEU A 35 -11.29 -20.43 2.42
N SER A 36 -12.36 -21.14 2.79
CA SER A 36 -12.91 -21.16 4.15
C SER A 36 -11.95 -21.73 5.20
N HIS A 37 -10.95 -22.49 4.78
CA HIS A 37 -10.01 -23.19 5.63
C HIS A 37 -8.61 -22.56 5.61
N ILE A 38 -8.31 -21.73 4.61
CA ILE A 38 -7.00 -21.08 4.45
C ILE A 38 -6.82 -19.98 5.49
N THR A 39 -5.69 -19.98 6.20
CA THR A 39 -5.32 -18.94 7.16
C THR A 39 -4.40 -17.89 6.56
N GLU A 40 -3.59 -18.25 5.57
CA GLU A 40 -2.67 -17.33 4.90
C GLU A 40 -2.72 -17.61 3.40
N LEU A 41 -2.95 -16.57 2.61
CA LEU A 41 -3.03 -16.65 1.16
C LEU A 41 -2.04 -15.69 0.53
N SER A 42 -1.09 -16.21 -0.23
CA SER A 42 -0.18 -15.42 -1.06
C SER A 42 -0.35 -15.80 -2.52
N TYR A 43 -0.80 -14.85 -3.32
CA TYR A 43 -1.03 -15.03 -4.75
C TYR A 43 -0.22 -14.02 -5.55
N ILE A 44 0.72 -14.54 -6.35
CA ILE A 44 1.53 -13.74 -7.27
C ILE A 44 1.01 -13.97 -8.69
N ILE A 45 0.48 -12.91 -9.28
CA ILE A 45 -0.01 -12.90 -10.65
C ILE A 45 1.18 -12.76 -11.57
N PRO A 46 1.41 -13.71 -12.49
CA PRO A 46 2.50 -13.59 -13.42
C PRO A 46 2.18 -12.56 -14.51
N SER A 47 3.22 -11.85 -14.96
CA SER A 47 3.09 -10.80 -15.95
C SER A 47 3.13 -11.29 -17.40
N PRO A 48 2.41 -10.65 -18.34
CA PRO A 48 1.16 -9.94 -18.13
C PRO A 48 0.04 -10.98 -18.08
N CYS A 49 -0.96 -10.76 -17.22
CA CYS A 49 -2.30 -11.21 -17.53
C CYS A 49 -2.80 -10.45 -18.77
N ARG A 50 -2.24 -10.77 -19.96
CA ARG A 50 -2.98 -10.66 -21.21
C ARG A 50 -4.23 -11.45 -20.93
N ARG A 51 -5.32 -10.72 -20.66
CA ARG A 51 -6.65 -11.25 -20.37
C ARG A 51 -6.79 -12.51 -21.19
N VAL A 52 -6.76 -13.66 -20.51
CA VAL A 52 -6.93 -14.93 -21.18
C VAL A 52 -8.36 -14.84 -21.67
N LEU A 53 -8.51 -14.55 -22.96
CA LEU A 53 -9.78 -14.72 -23.63
C LEU A 53 -10.09 -16.19 -23.42
N THR A 54 -11.09 -16.46 -22.59
CA THR A 54 -11.65 -17.80 -22.50
C THR A 54 -12.23 -18.14 -23.88
N ASP A 55 -12.39 -19.42 -24.18
CA ASP A 55 -12.87 -19.88 -25.49
C ASP A 55 -14.25 -19.30 -25.88
N ASP A 56 -15.00 -18.79 -24.89
CA ASP A 56 -16.30 -18.12 -25.05
C ASP A 56 -16.20 -16.58 -25.23
N GLY A 57 -14.99 -16.02 -25.26
CA GLY A 57 -14.75 -14.58 -25.37
C GLY A 57 -15.07 -13.78 -24.10
N THR A 58 -15.45 -14.43 -23.00
CA THR A 58 -15.63 -13.76 -21.71
C THR A 58 -14.27 -13.39 -21.11
N ARG A 59 -14.26 -12.35 -20.28
CA ARG A 59 -13.07 -11.94 -19.54
C ARG A 59 -13.26 -12.49 -18.13
N SER A 60 -12.45 -13.49 -17.77
CA SER A 60 -12.40 -13.95 -16.38
C SER A 60 -11.42 -13.07 -15.62
N SER A 61 -11.88 -12.40 -14.56
CA SER A 61 -10.98 -11.77 -13.59
C SER A 61 -9.98 -12.81 -13.04
N PRO A 62 -8.68 -12.48 -12.95
CA PRO A 62 -7.70 -13.36 -12.31
C PRO A 62 -7.99 -13.58 -10.82
N PHE A 63 -8.92 -12.81 -10.24
CA PHE A 63 -9.34 -12.88 -8.83
C PHE A 63 -10.73 -13.46 -8.65
N ALA A 64 -11.34 -14.06 -9.66
CA ALA A 64 -12.70 -14.61 -9.54
C ALA A 64 -12.84 -15.62 -8.38
N PHE A 65 -11.76 -16.31 -7.98
CA PHE A 65 -11.77 -17.22 -6.83
C PHE A 65 -11.82 -16.51 -5.47
N LEU A 66 -11.51 -15.20 -5.42
CA LEU A 66 -11.57 -14.36 -4.23
C LEU A 66 -12.94 -13.74 -4.03
N THR A 67 -13.99 -14.15 -4.74
CA THR A 67 -15.36 -13.69 -4.48
C THR A 67 -16.04 -14.46 -3.34
N GLU A 68 -15.44 -15.55 -2.86
CA GLU A 68 -15.98 -16.36 -1.78
C GLU A 68 -15.52 -15.84 -0.39
N PRO A 69 -16.32 -16.03 0.67
CA PRO A 69 -15.91 -15.73 2.04
C PRO A 69 -14.66 -16.49 2.50
N ALA A 70 -13.83 -15.83 3.32
CA ALA A 70 -12.61 -16.41 3.89
C ALA A 70 -12.57 -16.22 5.42
N PRO A 71 -13.47 -16.88 6.20
CA PRO A 71 -13.64 -16.65 7.63
C PRO A 71 -12.38 -16.88 8.48
N ASN A 72 -11.48 -17.75 8.04
CA ASN A 72 -10.25 -18.10 8.75
C ASN A 72 -9.00 -17.36 8.26
N LEU A 73 -9.12 -16.59 7.17
CA LEU A 73 -7.98 -15.89 6.58
C LEU A 73 -7.49 -14.79 7.51
N ARG A 74 -6.20 -14.85 7.84
CA ARG A 74 -5.47 -13.91 8.70
C ARG A 74 -4.52 -13.03 7.91
N LYS A 75 -3.89 -13.57 6.86
CA LYS A 75 -2.95 -12.85 5.99
C LYS A 75 -3.32 -12.99 4.53
N LEU A 76 -3.35 -11.88 3.80
CA LEU A 76 -3.58 -11.81 2.37
C LEU A 76 -2.43 -11.06 1.69
N VAL A 77 -1.77 -11.71 0.75
CA VAL A 77 -0.72 -11.12 -0.08
C VAL A 77 -1.14 -11.27 -1.54
N LEU A 78 -1.38 -10.16 -2.23
CA LEU A 78 -1.74 -10.12 -3.64
C LEU A 78 -0.71 -9.27 -4.38
N LEU A 79 0.15 -9.92 -5.16
CA LEU A 79 1.21 -9.24 -5.90
C LEU A 79 1.03 -9.48 -7.39
N GLU A 80 1.15 -8.45 -8.21
CA GLU A 80 1.26 -8.58 -9.65
C GLU A 80 2.71 -8.36 -10.08
N ALA A 81 3.27 -9.34 -10.80
CA ALA A 81 4.53 -9.12 -11.49
C ALA A 81 4.30 -8.08 -12.57
N TRP A 82 5.04 -6.97 -12.50
CA TRP A 82 4.93 -5.88 -13.47
C TRP A 82 5.89 -6.08 -14.63
N ASP A 83 5.39 -6.22 -15.86
CA ASP A 83 6.18 -6.27 -17.10
C ASP A 83 6.22 -4.93 -17.84
N GLY A 84 5.66 -3.87 -17.24
CA GLY A 84 5.53 -2.57 -17.88
C GLY A 84 4.25 -2.39 -18.70
N SER A 85 3.40 -3.42 -18.84
CA SER A 85 2.08 -3.28 -19.45
C SER A 85 1.05 -2.83 -18.42
N TRP A 86 0.12 -1.95 -18.83
CA TRP A 86 -0.91 -1.46 -17.93
C TRP A 86 -1.85 -2.58 -17.51
N PRO A 87 -2.17 -2.73 -16.20
CA PRO A 87 -3.15 -3.71 -15.78
C PRO A 87 -4.48 -3.32 -16.43
N GLY A 88 -5.24 -4.33 -16.86
CA GLY A 88 -6.57 -4.07 -17.40
C GLY A 88 -7.45 -3.33 -16.38
N VAL A 89 -8.56 -2.76 -16.86
CA VAL A 89 -9.61 -2.19 -16.00
C VAL A 89 -9.97 -3.22 -14.90
N ALA A 90 -9.90 -2.81 -13.63
CA ALA A 90 -10.36 -3.64 -12.53
C ALA A 90 -11.84 -3.96 -12.72
N GLU A 91 -12.20 -5.22 -12.56
CA GLU A 91 -13.60 -5.57 -12.39
C GLU A 91 -14.03 -5.16 -10.98
N GLN A 92 -15.21 -4.58 -10.85
CA GLN A 92 -15.83 -4.38 -9.54
C GLN A 92 -16.32 -5.73 -9.05
N PHE A 93 -15.56 -6.36 -8.16
CA PHE A 93 -15.99 -7.55 -7.44
C PHE A 93 -15.82 -7.31 -5.93
N ASP A 94 -16.62 -7.98 -5.11
CA ASP A 94 -16.50 -7.89 -3.67
C ASP A 94 -15.43 -8.86 -3.18
N LEU A 95 -14.25 -8.31 -2.85
CA LEU A 95 -13.11 -9.08 -2.40
C LEU A 95 -13.46 -9.82 -1.09
N LEU A 96 -13.35 -11.14 -1.14
CA LEU A 96 -13.73 -12.11 -0.12
C LEU A 96 -15.21 -12.04 0.31
N ALA A 97 -16.10 -11.57 -0.58
CA ALA A 97 -17.49 -11.22 -0.27
C ALA A 97 -17.62 -10.33 0.99
N GLY A 98 -16.62 -9.48 1.25
CA GLY A 98 -16.50 -8.65 2.44
C GLY A 98 -16.32 -9.43 3.76
N LYS A 99 -16.13 -10.76 3.72
CA LYS A 99 -16.18 -11.64 4.90
C LYS A 99 -14.82 -12.30 5.17
N ALA A 100 -13.96 -11.56 5.85
CA ALA A 100 -12.69 -12.05 6.39
C ALA A 100 -12.42 -11.49 7.82
N PRO A 101 -13.25 -11.84 8.82
CA PRO A 101 -13.20 -11.22 10.17
C PRO A 101 -11.87 -11.43 10.91
N ARG A 102 -11.10 -12.46 10.54
CA ARG A 102 -9.79 -12.77 11.12
C ARG A 102 -8.63 -12.13 10.38
N LEU A 103 -8.86 -11.40 9.28
CA LEU A 103 -7.82 -10.78 8.49
C LEU A 103 -7.15 -9.68 9.31
N ARG A 104 -5.82 -9.73 9.39
CA ARG A 104 -4.98 -8.80 10.15
C ARG A 104 -3.83 -8.23 9.33
N GLU A 105 -3.42 -8.93 8.28
CA GLU A 105 -2.27 -8.55 7.47
C GLU A 105 -2.68 -8.54 5.99
N VAL A 106 -2.48 -7.40 5.33
CA VAL A 106 -2.76 -7.22 3.90
C VAL A 106 -1.53 -6.63 3.23
N GLU A 107 -1.04 -7.30 2.20
CA GLU A 107 0.04 -6.83 1.33
C GLU A 107 -0.46 -6.84 -0.12
N LEU A 108 -0.42 -5.68 -0.75
CA LEU A 108 -0.95 -5.45 -2.08
C LEU A 108 0.13 -4.84 -2.95
N GLY A 109 0.47 -5.52 -4.03
CA GLY A 109 1.44 -5.06 -5.03
C GLY A 109 0.77 -5.00 -6.39
N ILE A 110 0.60 -3.80 -6.94
CA ILE A 110 0.19 -3.60 -8.35
C ILE A 110 -1.12 -4.35 -8.67
N CYS A 111 -2.10 -4.32 -7.77
CA CYS A 111 -3.28 -5.19 -7.85
C CYS A 111 -4.57 -4.38 -8.03
N PRO A 112 -5.34 -4.57 -9.12
CA PRO A 112 -6.61 -3.88 -9.31
C PRO A 112 -7.68 -4.46 -8.37
N ILE A 113 -7.92 -3.79 -7.26
CA ILE A 113 -8.90 -4.20 -6.24
C ILE A 113 -9.89 -3.08 -5.90
N PRO A 114 -11.07 -3.43 -5.36
CA PRO A 114 -11.97 -2.46 -4.76
C PRO A 114 -11.37 -1.83 -3.49
N TRP A 115 -10.87 -0.59 -3.58
CA TRP A 115 -10.35 0.17 -2.43
C TRP A 115 -11.38 0.44 -1.32
N SER A 116 -12.67 0.33 -1.62
CA SER A 116 -13.77 0.43 -0.65
C SER A 116 -14.14 -0.92 -0.01
N SER A 117 -13.35 -1.97 -0.21
CA SER A 117 -13.64 -3.30 0.34
C SER A 117 -13.58 -3.32 1.87
N GLN A 118 -14.45 -4.14 2.47
CA GLN A 118 -14.48 -4.36 3.93
C GLN A 118 -13.27 -5.13 4.46
N ILE A 119 -12.41 -5.68 3.60
CA ILE A 119 -11.17 -6.32 4.03
C ILE A 119 -10.19 -5.34 4.70
N PHE A 120 -10.36 -4.03 4.48
CA PHE A 120 -9.55 -2.96 5.06
C PHE A 120 -10.08 -2.50 6.43
N GLN A 121 -10.40 -3.44 7.30
CA GLN A 121 -10.91 -3.15 8.64
C GLN A 121 -10.12 -3.97 9.66
N ASN A 122 -9.83 -3.37 10.82
CA ASN A 122 -9.16 -4.05 11.94
C ASN A 122 -7.81 -4.69 11.57
N LEU A 123 -7.10 -4.13 10.58
CA LEU A 123 -5.77 -4.60 10.18
C LEU A 123 -4.71 -4.20 11.21
N MET A 124 -3.73 -5.08 11.42
CA MET A 124 -2.51 -4.84 12.19
C MET A 124 -1.34 -4.47 11.27
N SER A 125 -1.28 -5.05 10.07
CA SER A 125 -0.29 -4.72 9.05
C SER A 125 -0.96 -4.39 7.72
N LEU A 126 -0.58 -3.26 7.14
CA LEU A 126 -0.99 -2.84 5.80
C LEU A 126 0.24 -2.49 4.97
N GLU A 127 0.39 -3.15 3.83
CA GLU A 127 1.38 -2.81 2.80
C GLU A 127 0.68 -2.61 1.47
N ILE A 128 0.82 -1.42 0.89
CA ILE A 128 0.33 -1.08 -0.45
C ILE A 128 1.53 -0.61 -1.26
N THR A 129 1.82 -1.32 -2.33
CA THR A 129 2.87 -1.00 -3.30
C THR A 129 2.24 -0.81 -4.67
N LEU A 130 2.22 0.43 -5.12
CA LEU A 130 1.78 0.80 -6.45
C LEU A 130 2.92 0.63 -7.46
N PRO A 131 2.59 0.51 -8.77
CA PRO A 131 3.62 0.37 -9.80
C PRO A 131 4.57 1.55 -9.77
N ASP A 132 5.86 1.25 -9.63
CA ASP A 132 6.90 2.26 -9.73
C ASP A 132 7.05 2.59 -11.22
N CYS A 133 6.26 3.53 -11.72
CA CYS A 133 6.32 4.01 -13.09
C CYS A 133 7.54 4.94 -13.31
N LEU A 134 8.72 4.49 -12.87
CA LEU A 134 9.99 5.23 -12.86
C LEU A 134 10.45 5.69 -14.23
N SER A 135 9.96 5.09 -15.32
CA SER A 135 10.03 5.80 -16.58
C SER A 135 8.71 6.55 -16.77
N ARG A 136 8.71 7.82 -16.36
CA ARG A 136 7.72 8.81 -16.78
C ARG A 136 7.53 8.79 -18.31
N LYS A 137 8.54 8.33 -19.07
CA LYS A 137 8.40 7.97 -20.49
C LYS A 137 7.25 6.98 -20.71
N LEU A 138 7.29 5.79 -20.13
CA LEU A 138 6.19 4.81 -20.23
C LEU A 138 4.86 5.41 -19.76
N PHE A 139 4.87 6.14 -18.65
CA PHE A 139 3.67 6.78 -18.11
C PHE A 139 3.04 7.81 -19.06
N VAL A 140 3.85 8.70 -19.62
CA VAL A 140 3.45 9.71 -20.61
C VAL A 140 3.03 9.06 -21.93
N PHE A 141 3.62 7.92 -22.29
CA PHE A 141 3.22 7.17 -23.48
C PHE A 141 1.87 6.45 -23.28
N THR A 142 1.61 5.91 -22.09
CA THR A 142 0.36 5.15 -21.85
C THR A 142 -0.86 6.04 -21.61
N ARG A 143 -0.69 7.30 -21.15
CA ARG A 143 -1.77 8.25 -20.78
C ARG A 143 -3.06 7.53 -20.37
N PRO A 144 -3.04 6.81 -19.24
CA PRO A 144 -4.18 6.02 -18.85
C PRO A 144 -5.37 6.96 -18.69
N GLN A 145 -6.53 6.55 -19.18
CA GLN A 145 -7.75 7.35 -19.06
C GLN A 145 -8.07 7.49 -17.57
N PRO A 146 -8.53 8.65 -17.04
CA PRO A 146 -8.74 8.86 -15.60
C PRO A 146 -9.53 7.75 -14.88
N ASN A 147 -10.47 7.11 -15.56
CA ASN A 147 -11.25 5.98 -15.05
C ASN A 147 -10.44 4.69 -14.83
N GLN A 148 -9.28 4.52 -15.47
CA GLN A 148 -8.38 3.38 -15.26
C GLN A 148 -7.54 3.59 -14.00
N TRP A 149 -7.27 4.84 -13.62
CA TRP A 149 -6.44 5.16 -12.46
C TRP A 149 -7.13 4.86 -11.14
N SER A 150 -8.41 5.22 -11.02
CA SER A 150 -9.21 4.95 -9.83
C SER A 150 -9.34 3.47 -9.53
N THR A 151 -9.00 2.61 -10.48
CA THR A 151 -8.98 1.16 -10.30
C THR A 151 -7.63 0.60 -9.84
N LEU A 152 -6.53 1.33 -10.06
CA LEU A 152 -5.17 0.89 -9.70
C LEU A 152 -4.63 1.52 -8.43
N ALA A 153 -4.98 2.78 -8.20
CA ALA A 153 -4.48 3.56 -7.09
C ALA A 153 -5.67 4.03 -6.26
N PRO A 154 -5.59 3.96 -4.92
CA PRO A 154 -6.60 4.55 -4.07
C PRO A 154 -6.56 6.08 -4.21
N SER A 155 -7.72 6.71 -4.10
CA SER A 155 -7.81 8.15 -3.84
C SER A 155 -7.26 8.47 -2.45
N LEU A 156 -6.89 9.74 -2.19
CA LEU A 156 -6.48 10.14 -0.84
C LEU A 156 -7.59 9.85 0.19
N GLU A 157 -8.85 10.11 -0.16
CA GLU A 157 -10.02 9.79 0.66
C GLU A 157 -10.13 8.30 0.98
N GLN A 158 -9.88 7.43 -0.01
CA GLN A 158 -9.89 5.98 0.20
C GLN A 158 -8.77 5.55 1.13
N VAL A 159 -7.56 6.09 0.96
CA VAL A 159 -6.44 5.82 1.90
C VAL A 159 -6.82 6.28 3.31
N MET A 160 -7.39 7.47 3.48
CA MET A 160 -7.81 7.96 4.81
C MET A 160 -8.88 7.09 5.43
N THR A 161 -9.88 6.68 4.65
CA THR A 161 -10.93 5.75 5.10
C THR A 161 -10.34 4.41 5.54
N ILE A 162 -9.39 3.86 4.78
CA ILE A 162 -8.69 2.60 5.13
C ILE A 162 -7.93 2.77 6.45
N LEU A 163 -7.19 3.88 6.60
CA LEU A 163 -6.42 4.15 7.81
C LEU A 163 -7.32 4.37 9.03
N ASP A 164 -8.45 5.06 8.87
CA ASP A 164 -9.43 5.28 9.94
C ASP A 164 -10.06 3.97 10.41
N ASN A 165 -10.48 3.12 9.46
CA ASN A 165 -10.99 1.77 9.74
C ASN A 165 -9.97 0.85 10.45
N CYS A 166 -8.67 1.15 10.34
CA CYS A 166 -7.58 0.40 10.96
C CYS A 166 -6.97 1.13 12.17
N SER A 167 -7.35 2.38 12.45
CA SER A 167 -6.82 3.22 13.54
C SER A 167 -6.65 2.48 14.88
N PRO A 168 -7.64 1.71 15.38
CA PRO A 168 -7.54 1.06 16.70
C PRO A 168 -6.65 -0.18 16.73
N THR A 169 -6.17 -0.68 15.58
CA THR A 169 -5.44 -1.96 15.48
C THR A 169 -4.13 -1.88 14.72
N LEU A 170 -3.92 -0.87 13.88
CA LEU A 170 -2.79 -0.80 12.95
C LEU A 170 -1.46 -0.59 13.69
N GLU A 171 -0.52 -1.49 13.49
CA GLU A 171 0.80 -1.49 14.12
C GLU A 171 1.92 -1.21 13.10
N THR A 172 1.77 -1.72 11.88
CA THR A 172 2.73 -1.51 10.78
C THR A 172 1.99 -1.02 9.54
N CYS A 173 2.49 0.05 8.93
CA CYS A 173 1.91 0.59 7.70
C CYS A 173 3.01 0.99 6.72
N ARG A 174 2.97 0.42 5.51
CA ARG A 174 3.88 0.70 4.42
C ARG A 174 3.10 1.10 3.17
N LEU A 175 3.32 2.33 2.71
CA LEU A 175 2.62 2.90 1.57
C LEU A 175 3.65 3.34 0.52
N ASP A 176 3.84 2.55 -0.53
CA ASP A 176 4.62 2.93 -1.69
C ASP A 176 3.66 3.34 -2.81
N PHE A 177 3.44 4.65 -2.95
CA PHE A 177 2.61 5.23 -4.01
C PHE A 177 3.37 5.43 -5.33
N GLY A 178 4.68 5.17 -5.35
CA GLY A 178 5.50 5.43 -6.52
C GLY A 178 5.39 6.89 -6.97
N THR A 179 5.13 7.08 -8.26
CA THR A 179 4.83 8.40 -8.85
C THR A 179 3.34 8.54 -9.23
N LEU A 180 2.46 7.71 -8.67
CA LEU A 180 1.03 7.78 -8.94
C LEU A 180 0.38 8.82 -8.03
N PRO A 181 -0.18 9.91 -8.57
CA PRO A 181 -1.02 10.81 -7.80
C PRO A 181 -2.15 10.06 -7.10
N LEU A 182 -2.21 10.28 -5.78
CA LEU A 182 -3.42 10.06 -5.01
C LEU A 182 -4.51 10.95 -5.59
N LEU A 183 -5.47 10.33 -6.27
CA LEU A 183 -6.55 11.07 -6.92
C LEU A 183 -7.45 11.73 -5.86
N GLY A 184 -7.96 12.93 -6.17
CA GLY A 184 -8.86 13.68 -5.29
C GLY A 184 -8.24 14.97 -4.75
N SER A 185 -9.05 16.03 -4.65
CA SER A 185 -8.60 17.28 -4.04
C SER A 185 -8.60 17.14 -2.52
N ALA A 186 -7.47 17.47 -1.88
CA ALA A 186 -7.40 17.60 -0.42
C ALA A 186 -8.34 18.71 0.09
N GLU A 187 -8.79 19.62 -0.77
CA GLU A 187 -9.61 20.79 -0.43
C GLU A 187 -11.02 20.42 0.06
N GLY A 188 -11.45 19.16 -0.05
CA GLY A 188 -12.70 18.65 0.50
C GLY A 188 -12.57 17.94 1.86
N TYR A 189 -11.36 17.58 2.27
CA TYR A 189 -11.14 16.77 3.47
C TYR A 189 -11.01 17.67 4.70
N SER A 190 -12.14 18.14 5.22
CA SER A 190 -12.23 18.92 6.48
C SER A 190 -12.17 18.06 7.76
N GLN A 191 -11.67 16.83 7.66
CA GLN A 191 -11.74 15.87 8.76
C GLN A 191 -10.61 16.08 9.78
N THR A 192 -10.95 15.75 11.03
CA THR A 192 -10.00 15.53 12.11
C THR A 192 -8.91 14.55 11.65
N PRO A 193 -7.63 14.80 11.93
CA PRO A 193 -6.56 13.88 11.57
C PRO A 193 -6.82 12.46 12.09
N VAL A 194 -6.55 11.45 11.27
CA VAL A 194 -6.69 10.05 11.65
C VAL A 194 -5.60 9.69 12.65
N CYS A 195 -6.01 9.35 13.88
CA CYS A 195 -5.06 9.02 14.96
C CYS A 195 -4.63 7.55 14.86
N LEU A 196 -3.36 7.28 14.59
CA LEU A 196 -2.84 5.91 14.46
C LEU A 196 -2.15 5.47 15.77
N ALA A 197 -2.91 5.41 16.86
CA ALA A 197 -2.38 5.31 18.23
C ALA A 197 -1.48 4.08 18.49
N ARG A 198 -1.71 2.96 17.79
CA ARG A 198 -0.95 1.71 17.94
C ARG A 198 0.21 1.56 16.97
N LEU A 199 0.39 2.51 16.05
CA LEU A 199 1.42 2.44 15.05
C LEU A 199 2.79 2.38 15.73
N THR A 200 3.63 1.48 15.24
CA THR A 200 5.02 1.28 15.68
C THR A 200 6.00 1.51 14.53
N SER A 201 5.61 1.17 13.30
CA SER A 201 6.38 1.40 12.09
C SER A 201 5.51 2.04 11.01
N PHE A 202 6.01 3.13 10.44
CA PHE A 202 5.38 3.81 9.31
C PHE A 202 6.41 4.09 8.22
N SER A 203 6.19 3.52 7.04
CA SER A 203 7.04 3.70 5.87
C SER A 203 6.23 4.26 4.72
N VAL A 204 6.70 5.31 4.06
CA VAL A 204 6.03 5.87 2.89
C VAL A 204 7.01 6.20 1.77
N ARG A 205 6.61 5.92 0.54
CA ARG A 205 7.34 6.28 -0.68
C ARG A 205 6.36 7.01 -1.59
N ALA A 206 6.57 8.30 -1.83
CA ALA A 206 5.59 9.14 -2.53
C ALA A 206 6.21 10.42 -3.10
N MET A 207 5.49 11.11 -3.98
CA MET A 207 5.88 12.48 -4.37
C MET A 207 5.83 13.40 -3.14
N VAL A 208 6.72 14.40 -3.05
CA VAL A 208 6.75 15.35 -1.91
C VAL A 208 5.37 15.99 -1.68
N THR A 209 4.68 16.38 -2.75
CA THR A 209 3.34 17.00 -2.67
C THR A 209 2.29 16.06 -2.08
N GLU A 210 2.31 14.78 -2.49
CA GLU A 210 1.40 13.76 -1.98
C GLU A 210 1.68 13.45 -0.52
N PHE A 211 2.96 13.31 -0.16
CA PHE A 211 3.38 13.11 1.22
C PHE A 211 2.90 14.25 2.11
N VAL A 212 3.10 15.52 1.72
CA VAL A 212 2.64 16.68 2.51
C VAL A 212 1.13 16.68 2.69
N ALA A 213 0.37 16.44 1.61
CA ALA A 213 -1.09 16.38 1.68
C ALA A 213 -1.57 15.24 2.58
N PHE A 214 -1.02 14.05 2.39
CA PHE A 214 -1.34 12.85 3.16
C PHE A 214 -0.96 13.00 4.65
N PHE A 215 0.23 13.51 4.94
CA PHE A 215 0.75 13.56 6.31
C PHE A 215 0.02 14.60 7.18
N ARG A 216 -0.64 15.59 6.58
CA ARG A 216 -1.55 16.51 7.29
C ARG A 216 -2.82 15.83 7.79
N CYS A 217 -3.24 14.77 7.12
CA CYS A 217 -4.49 14.07 7.42
C CYS A 217 -4.31 12.96 8.46
N ILE A 218 -3.09 12.68 8.90
CA ILE A 218 -2.80 11.64 9.89
C ILE A 218 -2.06 12.21 11.09
N GLU A 219 -2.31 11.61 12.26
CA GLU A 219 -1.52 11.86 13.45
C GLU A 219 -0.66 10.62 13.74
N VAL A 220 0.64 10.77 13.51
CA VAL A 220 1.64 9.73 13.76
C VAL A 220 2.17 9.86 15.18
N PRO A 221 2.03 8.84 16.05
CA PRO A 221 2.55 8.91 17.40
C PRO A 221 4.06 9.18 17.46
N PRO A 222 4.54 9.93 18.48
CA PRO A 222 5.95 10.22 18.70
C PRO A 222 6.89 9.01 18.67
N ARG A 223 6.43 7.86 19.19
CA ARG A 223 7.20 6.61 19.31
C ARG A 223 7.38 5.82 18.00
N VAL A 224 6.69 6.21 16.93
CA VAL A 224 6.71 5.48 15.66
C VAL A 224 8.10 5.56 15.00
N GLN A 225 8.60 4.44 14.49
CA GLN A 225 9.67 4.45 13.50
C GLN A 225 9.12 5.01 12.18
N LEU A 226 9.54 6.23 11.81
CA LEU A 226 9.11 6.87 10.57
C LEU A 226 10.18 6.72 9.50
N SER A 227 9.81 6.21 8.32
CA SER A 227 10.64 6.25 7.12
C SER A 227 9.86 6.86 5.98
N ALA A 228 10.43 7.84 5.30
CA ALA A 228 9.87 8.39 4.09
C ALA A 228 10.95 8.44 3.00
N ARG A 229 10.60 8.04 1.79
CA ARG A 229 11.44 8.24 0.60
C ARG A 229 10.66 9.02 -0.44
N LEU A 230 11.10 10.25 -0.67
CA LEU A 230 10.34 11.26 -1.39
C LEU A 230 10.96 11.56 -2.75
N TRP A 231 10.12 11.85 -3.74
CA TRP A 231 10.56 12.31 -5.05
C TRP A 231 10.10 13.73 -5.34
N SER A 232 10.99 14.49 -6.00
CA SER A 232 10.68 15.83 -6.48
C SER A 232 9.75 15.80 -7.70
N PRO A 233 8.76 16.70 -7.79
CA PRO A 233 8.11 16.96 -9.07
C PRO A 233 9.16 17.45 -10.09
N TYR A 234 9.19 16.81 -11.26
CA TYR A 234 10.18 17.11 -12.32
C TYR A 234 9.90 18.43 -13.05
N ASN A 235 8.69 18.97 -12.91
CA ASN A 235 8.26 20.23 -13.54
C ASN A 235 8.09 21.35 -12.51
N ASP A 236 8.82 21.28 -11.40
CA ASP A 236 8.77 22.39 -10.46
C ASP A 236 9.42 23.61 -11.12
N ASP A 237 8.62 24.65 -11.37
CA ASP A 237 9.05 25.93 -11.98
C ASP A 237 9.98 26.72 -11.01
N GLY A 238 10.72 26.03 -10.16
CA GLY A 238 11.48 26.57 -9.03
C GLY A 238 10.61 26.95 -7.82
N ARG A 239 9.35 26.50 -7.74
CA ARG A 239 8.45 26.84 -6.62
C ARG A 239 8.55 25.77 -5.54
N ASN A 240 9.56 25.90 -4.70
CA ASN A 240 9.86 25.08 -3.52
C ASN A 240 8.74 25.03 -2.44
N ALA A 241 7.49 25.46 -2.70
CA ALA A 241 6.42 25.53 -1.70
C ALA A 241 6.17 24.21 -0.96
N PRO A 242 6.08 23.03 -1.63
CA PRO A 242 5.91 21.75 -0.93
C PRO A 242 7.07 21.40 -0.01
N TYR A 243 8.28 21.86 -0.30
CA TYR A 243 9.46 21.63 0.53
C TYR A 243 9.42 22.44 1.82
N PHE A 244 8.99 23.70 1.75
CA PHE A 244 8.81 24.51 2.97
C PHE A 244 7.74 23.92 3.88
N GLU A 245 6.64 23.44 3.31
CA GLU A 245 5.58 22.76 4.05
C GLU A 245 6.06 21.44 4.67
N LEU A 246 6.87 20.67 3.94
CA LEU A 246 7.51 19.46 4.47
C LEU A 246 8.38 19.78 5.69
N ILE A 247 9.21 20.83 5.63
CA ILE A 247 10.05 21.25 6.75
C ILE A 247 9.19 21.61 7.96
N GLU A 248 8.11 22.36 7.77
CA GLU A 248 7.20 22.74 8.86
C GLU A 248 6.56 21.51 9.52
N ILE A 249 6.04 20.58 8.72
CA ILE A 249 5.44 19.33 9.23
C ILE A 249 6.49 18.55 10.05
N MET A 250 7.73 18.49 9.57
CA MET A 250 8.80 17.80 10.29
C MET A 250 9.20 18.49 11.58
N GLN A 251 9.26 19.82 11.59
CA GLN A 251 9.51 20.60 12.80
C GLN A 251 8.40 20.39 13.84
N GLN A 252 7.13 20.42 13.40
CA GLN A 252 6.00 20.17 14.29
C GLN A 252 6.05 18.76 14.87
N HIS A 253 6.34 17.74 14.05
CA HIS A 253 6.44 16.36 14.49
C HIS A 253 7.63 16.15 15.44
N ALA A 254 8.79 16.76 15.16
CA ALA A 254 9.95 16.74 16.04
C ALA A 254 9.64 17.43 17.39
N ALA A 255 8.96 18.58 17.39
CA ALA A 255 8.56 19.29 18.59
C ALA A 255 7.62 18.43 19.47
N ARG A 256 6.60 17.79 18.87
CA ARG A 256 5.72 16.85 19.59
C ARG A 256 6.48 15.65 20.17
N ARG A 257 7.52 15.18 19.48
CA ARG A 257 8.38 14.11 20.01
C ARG A 257 9.15 14.54 21.24
N LEU A 258 9.78 15.72 21.18
CA LEU A 258 10.56 16.27 22.29
C LEU A 258 9.73 16.46 23.56
N THR A 259 8.44 16.80 23.43
CA THR A 259 7.54 16.97 24.59
C THR A 259 7.01 15.65 25.15
N SER A 260 7.02 14.56 24.38
CA SER A 260 6.35 13.30 24.75
C SER A 260 7.07 12.44 25.79
N THR A 261 8.28 12.80 26.23
CA THR A 261 9.17 12.00 27.09
C THR A 261 9.50 10.59 26.57
N ALA A 262 9.04 10.23 25.36
CA ALA A 262 9.27 8.93 24.76
C ALA A 262 10.71 8.84 24.20
N PRO A 263 11.39 7.70 24.38
CA PRO A 263 12.69 7.48 23.75
C PRO A 263 12.54 7.53 22.24
N PHE A 264 13.53 8.11 21.58
CA PHE A 264 13.45 8.36 20.16
C PHE A 264 13.80 7.08 19.39
N THR A 265 12.84 6.59 18.61
CA THR A 265 12.94 5.28 17.95
C THR A 265 13.74 5.38 16.64
N TYR A 266 13.27 6.18 15.68
CA TYR A 266 13.96 6.46 14.39
C TYR A 266 13.10 7.41 13.53
N MET A 267 13.72 8.33 12.78
CA MET A 267 13.07 9.03 11.66
C MET A 267 14.06 9.23 10.51
N SER A 268 13.73 8.71 9.33
CA SER A 268 14.54 8.92 8.12
C SER A 268 13.66 9.42 6.99
N ILE A 269 14.03 10.56 6.41
CA ILE A 269 13.41 11.12 5.22
C ILE A 269 14.50 11.34 4.18
N ASP A 270 14.46 10.52 3.14
CA ASP A 270 15.37 10.58 2.01
C ASP A 270 14.62 11.17 0.82
N ASN A 271 14.95 12.40 0.43
CA ASN A 271 14.51 12.96 -0.83
C ASN A 271 15.61 12.75 -1.87
N VAL A 272 15.29 11.94 -2.88
CA VAL A 272 16.22 11.48 -3.93
C VAL A 272 16.91 12.63 -4.67
N SER A 273 16.38 13.85 -4.61
CA SER A 273 16.89 14.98 -5.39
C SER A 273 17.60 16.06 -4.56
N TYR A 274 17.22 16.33 -3.30
CA TYR A 274 17.69 17.54 -2.61
C TYR A 274 17.84 17.48 -1.09
N VAL A 275 17.02 16.70 -0.37
CA VAL A 275 16.91 16.82 1.10
C VAL A 275 17.07 15.47 1.79
N ASN A 276 18.09 15.34 2.61
CA ASN A 276 18.24 14.18 3.50
C ASN A 276 18.05 14.65 4.94
N VAL A 277 16.89 14.32 5.53
CA VAL A 277 16.64 14.52 6.96
C VAL A 277 16.75 13.16 7.63
N THR A 278 17.84 12.94 8.35
CA THR A 278 17.99 11.75 9.19
C THR A 278 18.03 12.20 10.64
N LEU A 279 17.05 11.77 11.42
CA LEU A 279 17.01 11.92 12.85
C LEU A 279 17.11 10.52 13.45
N SER A 280 18.17 10.26 14.20
CA SER A 280 18.36 9.02 14.92
C SER A 280 18.65 9.34 16.38
N SER A 281 18.18 8.51 17.30
CA SER A 281 18.54 8.61 18.71
C SER A 281 19.01 7.26 19.20
N PRO A 282 20.18 7.24 19.82
CA PRO A 282 20.63 6.06 20.53
C PRO A 282 21.41 6.48 21.77
N ASP A 283 20.85 7.17 22.77
CA ASP A 283 21.70 7.72 23.86
C ASP A 283 22.89 8.60 23.40
N VAL A 284 22.87 9.15 22.17
CA VAL A 284 23.97 9.97 21.62
C VAL A 284 23.60 11.45 21.63
N ALA A 285 24.45 12.21 22.31
CA ALA A 285 24.54 13.65 22.17
C ALA A 285 24.81 14.01 20.70
N ASN A 286 23.81 14.62 20.06
CA ASN A 286 23.80 15.17 18.70
C ASN A 286 23.55 14.16 17.56
N ALA A 287 22.39 14.32 16.91
CA ALA A 287 22.33 14.71 15.49
C ALA A 287 20.88 14.95 15.05
N LEU A 288 20.47 16.21 15.06
CA LEU A 288 19.49 16.73 14.10
C LEU A 288 20.30 17.29 12.93
N ILE A 289 20.67 16.43 11.97
CA ILE A 289 21.31 16.89 10.72
C ILE A 289 20.18 17.11 9.73
N VAL A 290 19.75 18.37 9.60
CA VAL A 290 18.91 18.82 8.50
C VAL A 290 19.85 19.34 7.43
N SER A 291 20.20 18.48 6.47
CA SER A 291 20.91 18.90 5.26
C SER A 291 19.86 19.29 4.22
N ILE A 292 19.69 20.60 4.01
CA ILE A 292 18.87 21.21 2.95
C ILE A 292 19.77 21.52 1.76
#